data_AF-A0A7Y2HAH3-F1
#
_entry.id   AF-A0A7Y2HAH3-F1
#
_cell.length_a   1.000
_cell.length_b   1.000
_cell.length_c   1.000
_cell.angle_alpha   90.00
_cell.angle_beta   90.00
_cell.angle_gamma   90.00
#
_symmetry.space_group_name_H-M   'P 1'
#
loop_
_entity.id
_entity.type
_entity.pdbx_description
1 polymer ?
#
loop_
_entity_poly.entity_id
_entity_poly.type
_entity_poly.pdbx_seq_one_letter_code
_entity_poly.pdbx_strand_id
1 'polypeptide(L)'
;NSGHHTLNASNYSQFEIHLRSIMNMPLNPIEQYKQAVMINLLGDKDYTGDAIYEGLEQVLSLDDVYVHLYGKKTTKPLRKMGHVNILENDDNILDEKIEFVKSSLKVKA
;
A
#
# COMPACT_ATOMS: atom_id res chain seq x y z
N ASN A 1 8.50 -5.15 1.79
CA ASN A 1 7.15 -4.54 1.90
C ASN A 1 6.18 -5.36 2.74
N SER A 2 6.52 -6.56 3.22
CA SER A 2 5.53 -7.45 3.87
C SER A 2 4.80 -6.83 5.08
N GLY A 3 5.46 -5.95 5.86
CA GLY A 3 4.83 -5.24 6.98
C GLY A 3 4.30 -3.84 6.66
N HIS A 4 4.20 -3.41 5.40
CA HIS A 4 3.78 -2.04 5.07
C HIS A 4 2.32 -1.72 5.45
N HIS A 5 1.47 -2.72 5.61
CA HIS A 5 0.11 -2.55 6.11
C HIS A 5 0.08 -1.86 7.48
N THR A 6 1.10 -2.07 8.33
CA THR A 6 1.23 -1.47 9.66
C THR A 6 1.32 0.07 9.64
N LEU A 7 1.61 0.70 8.48
CA LEU A 7 1.58 2.16 8.34
C LEU A 7 0.18 2.76 8.55
N ASN A 8 -0.87 1.99 8.26
CA ASN A 8 -2.26 2.45 8.39
C ASN A 8 -3.08 1.58 9.34
N ALA A 9 -2.74 0.30 9.46
CA ALA A 9 -3.54 -0.67 10.20
C ALA A 9 -3.17 -0.79 11.68
N SER A 10 -2.10 -0.16 12.16
CA SER A 10 -1.59 -0.40 13.52
C SER A 10 -1.16 0.88 14.23
N ASN A 11 -1.18 0.84 15.56
CA ASN A 11 -0.72 1.94 16.42
C ASN A 11 0.78 2.26 16.27
N TYR A 12 1.56 1.27 15.88
CA TYR A 12 2.96 1.45 15.51
C TYR A 12 3.25 0.76 14.19
N SER A 13 3.86 1.49 13.26
CA SER A 13 4.37 0.89 12.03
C SER A 13 5.62 0.05 12.30
N GLN A 14 5.91 -0.91 11.43
CA GLN A 14 7.18 -1.65 11.46
C GLN A 14 8.42 -0.72 11.44
N PHE A 15 8.30 0.48 10.87
CA PHE A 15 9.38 1.46 10.81
C PHE A 15 9.60 2.14 12.15
N GLU A 16 8.52 2.50 12.85
CA GLU A 16 8.61 3.07 14.19
C GLU A 16 9.13 2.04 15.20
N ILE A 17 8.61 0.81 15.16
CA ILE A 17 9.10 -0.27 16.02
C ILE A 17 10.58 -0.55 15.77
N HIS A 18 11.02 -0.54 14.51
CA HIS A 18 12.43 -0.69 14.18
C HIS A 18 13.29 0.42 14.81
N LEU A 19 12.88 1.69 14.65
CA LEU A 19 13.59 2.83 15.23
C LEU A 19 13.64 2.76 16.76
N ARG A 20 12.51 2.49 17.41
CA ARG A 20 12.45 2.36 18.87
C ARG A 20 13.36 1.24 19.39
N SER A 21 13.40 0.12 18.68
CA SER A 21 14.23 -1.04 19.03
C SER A 21 15.72 -0.70 18.97
N ILE A 22 16.19 -0.01 17.93
CA ILE A 22 17.62 0.33 17.80
C ILE A 22 18.05 1.49 18.71
N MET A 23 17.10 2.34 19.12
CA MET A 23 17.34 3.47 20.02
C MET A 23 17.12 3.14 21.49
N ASN A 24 16.80 1.87 21.82
CA ASN A 24 16.45 1.41 23.17
C ASN A 24 15.31 2.23 23.82
N MET A 25 14.32 2.59 23.02
CA MET A 25 13.12 3.31 23.46
C MET A 25 12.04 2.34 23.94
N PRO A 26 11.09 2.78 24.80
CA PRO A 26 9.98 1.94 25.24
C PRO A 26 9.15 1.39 24.08
N LEU A 27 8.83 0.09 24.15
CA LEU A 27 7.93 -0.60 23.25
C LEU A 27 6.63 -0.92 24.00
N ASN A 28 5.54 -0.31 23.56
CA ASN A 28 4.20 -0.61 24.07
C ASN A 28 3.58 -1.75 23.24
N PRO A 29 2.52 -2.42 23.75
CA PRO A 29 1.79 -3.42 22.98
C PRO A 29 1.35 -2.89 21.60
N ILE A 30 1.54 -3.73 20.58
CA ILE A 30 1.11 -3.43 19.22
C ILE A 30 -0.36 -3.80 19.09
N GLU A 31 -1.16 -2.85 18.63
CA GLU A 31 -2.59 -3.01 18.40
C GLU A 31 -2.88 -2.76 16.92
N GLN A 32 -3.66 -3.66 16.32
CA GLN A 32 -4.15 -3.52 14.95
C GLN A 32 -5.60 -3.01 14.99
N TYR A 33 -5.88 -1.92 14.27
CA TYR A 33 -7.17 -1.24 14.27
C TYR A 33 -8.25 -1.97 13.47
N LYS A 34 -7.87 -2.50 12.30
CA LYS A 34 -8.75 -3.22 11.37
C LYS A 34 -7.96 -4.30 10.66
N GLN A 35 -8.64 -5.33 10.17
CA GLN A 35 -8.07 -6.25 9.19
C GLN A 35 -7.56 -5.47 7.98
N ALA A 36 -6.40 -5.88 7.45
CA ALA A 36 -5.70 -5.10 6.43
C ALA A 36 -5.03 -5.99 5.39
N VAL A 37 -5.15 -5.59 4.12
CA VAL A 37 -4.47 -6.20 2.97
C VAL A 37 -3.59 -5.15 2.30
N MET A 38 -2.43 -5.58 1.83
CA MET A 38 -1.48 -4.70 1.14
C MET A 38 -1.12 -5.26 -0.22
N ILE A 39 -1.39 -4.46 -1.26
CA ILE A 39 -1.18 -4.80 -2.67
C ILE A 39 0.03 -4.02 -3.16
N ASN A 40 1.04 -4.71 -3.69
CA ASN A 40 2.16 -4.01 -4.32
C ASN A 40 1.71 -3.40 -5.65
N LEU A 41 2.01 -2.13 -5.85
CA LEU A 41 1.81 -1.47 -7.12
C LEU A 41 3.07 -1.64 -7.97
N LEU A 42 2.96 -2.41 -9.05
CA LEU A 42 4.06 -2.74 -9.95
C LEU A 42 3.95 -2.00 -11.28
N GLY A 43 5.10 -1.72 -11.90
CA GLY A 43 5.16 -1.31 -13.29
C GLY A 43 4.59 -2.38 -14.20
N ASP A 44 3.72 -1.96 -15.11
CA ASP A 44 3.09 -2.83 -16.09
C ASP A 44 4.15 -3.49 -16.99
N LYS A 45 3.88 -4.73 -17.40
CA LYS A 45 4.83 -5.59 -18.10
C LYS A 45 5.22 -5.06 -19.49
N ASP A 46 4.35 -4.25 -20.10
CA ASP A 46 4.50 -3.79 -21.48
C ASP A 46 5.06 -2.35 -21.57
N TYR A 47 5.40 -1.71 -20.44
CA TYR A 47 5.74 -0.28 -20.38
C TYR A 47 7.10 0.00 -19.75
N THR A 48 7.84 0.95 -20.32
CA THR A 48 9.07 1.52 -19.75
C THR A 48 9.19 2.99 -20.14
N GLY A 49 9.34 3.87 -19.16
CA GLY A 49 9.40 5.32 -19.39
C GLY A 49 9.00 6.10 -18.14
N ASP A 50 8.52 7.33 -18.30
CA ASP A 50 8.03 8.15 -17.20
C ASP A 50 6.76 7.55 -16.60
N ALA A 51 6.62 7.52 -15.28
CA ALA A 51 5.52 6.81 -14.63
C ALA A 51 4.20 7.57 -14.75
N ILE A 52 3.20 6.91 -15.33
CA ILE A 52 1.80 7.38 -15.40
C ILE A 52 0.93 6.44 -14.57
N TYR A 53 0.14 7.00 -13.66
CA TYR A 53 -0.75 6.26 -12.76
C TYR A 53 -2.19 6.37 -13.22
N GLU A 54 -2.69 5.36 -13.94
CA GLU A 54 -4.10 5.28 -14.33
C GLU A 54 -4.94 4.75 -13.18
N GLY A 55 -6.17 5.26 -13.01
CA GLY A 55 -7.09 4.80 -11.96
C GLY A 55 -6.82 5.36 -10.57
N LEU A 56 -5.83 6.26 -10.43
CA LEU A 56 -5.38 6.77 -9.14
C LEU A 56 -6.46 7.55 -8.39
N GLU A 57 -7.16 8.47 -9.07
CA GLU A 57 -8.21 9.29 -8.45
C GLU A 57 -9.37 8.43 -7.94
N GLN A 58 -9.77 7.42 -8.71
CA GLN A 58 -10.83 6.49 -8.34
C GLN A 58 -10.45 5.72 -7.07
N VAL A 59 -9.22 5.21 -7.00
CA VAL A 59 -8.73 4.45 -5.84
C VAL A 59 -8.56 5.36 -4.61
N LEU A 60 -8.10 6.60 -4.79
CA LEU A 60 -8.00 7.59 -3.71
C LEU A 60 -9.36 8.02 -3.16
N SER A 61 -10.44 7.85 -3.92
CA SER A 61 -11.79 8.17 -3.46
C SER A 61 -12.43 7.10 -2.57
N LEU A 62 -11.79 5.93 -2.43
CA LEU A 62 -12.30 4.84 -1.61
C LEU A 62 -11.98 5.04 -0.12
N ASP A 63 -12.99 4.86 0.73
CA ASP A 63 -12.80 4.87 2.18
C ASP A 63 -11.93 3.70 2.64
N ASP A 64 -11.02 4.00 3.57
CA ASP A 64 -10.06 3.06 4.15
C ASP A 64 -9.13 2.39 3.12
N VAL A 65 -8.86 3.09 2.00
CA VAL A 65 -7.85 2.71 1.01
C VAL A 65 -6.76 3.76 0.95
N TYR A 66 -5.52 3.35 1.19
CA TYR A 66 -4.37 4.24 1.34
C TYR A 66 -3.31 3.92 0.29
N VAL A 67 -3.07 4.84 -0.65
CA VAL A 67 -2.07 4.68 -1.71
C VAL A 67 -0.73 5.30 -1.26
N HIS A 68 0.33 4.50 -1.37
CA HIS A 68 1.70 4.89 -1.01
C HIS A 68 2.63 4.77 -2.23
N LEU A 69 2.92 5.91 -2.86
CA LEU A 69 3.83 5.97 -4.02
C LEU A 69 5.27 6.24 -3.57
N TYR A 70 6.24 5.56 -4.18
CA TYR A 70 7.67 5.72 -3.82
C TYR A 70 8.35 6.91 -4.52
N GLY A 71 7.61 7.77 -5.23
CA GLY A 71 8.16 8.93 -5.93
C GLY A 71 9.12 8.59 -7.08
N LYS A 72 9.06 7.36 -7.62
CA LYS A 72 9.92 6.94 -8.72
C LYS A 72 9.43 7.57 -10.03
N LYS A 73 10.27 8.42 -10.64
CA LYS A 73 9.96 9.10 -11.90
C LYS A 73 9.73 8.14 -13.07
N THR A 74 10.43 7.01 -13.09
CA THR A 74 10.37 6.06 -14.21
C THR A 74 9.79 4.71 -13.80
N THR A 75 8.95 4.11 -14.66
CA THR A 75 8.46 2.74 -14.52
C THR A 75 9.19 1.78 -15.45
N LYS A 76 9.20 0.49 -15.06
CA LYS A 76 9.70 -0.66 -15.83
C LYS A 76 8.91 -1.91 -15.43
N PRO A 77 8.86 -2.96 -16.25
CA PRO A 77 8.15 -4.19 -15.93
C PRO A 77 8.50 -4.72 -14.54
N LEU A 78 7.46 -4.99 -13.74
CA LEU A 78 7.55 -5.55 -12.39
C LEU A 78 8.31 -4.69 -11.37
N ARG A 79 8.69 -3.45 -11.72
CA ARG A 79 9.32 -2.52 -10.78
C ARG A 79 8.30 -2.14 -9.72
N LYS A 80 8.66 -2.24 -8.44
CA LYS A 80 7.80 -1.75 -7.35
C LYS A 80 7.71 -0.23 -7.39
N MET A 81 6.54 0.30 -7.70
CA MET A 81 6.26 1.74 -7.84
C MET A 81 5.54 2.32 -6.63
N GLY A 82 4.87 1.47 -5.86
CA GLY A 82 4.20 1.83 -4.62
C GLY A 82 3.61 0.62 -3.93
N HIS A 83 2.64 0.86 -3.06
CA HIS A 83 1.71 -0.14 -2.55
C HIS A 83 0.39 0.53 -2.16
N VAL A 84 -0.66 -0.25 -2.03
CA VAL A 84 -1.96 0.18 -1.53
C VAL A 84 -2.29 -0.64 -0.30
N ASN A 85 -2.65 0.03 0.80
CA ASN A 85 -3.19 -0.62 2.00
C ASN A 85 -4.71 -0.49 1.97
N ILE A 86 -5.43 -1.57 2.18
CA ILE A 86 -6.90 -1.64 2.25
C ILE A 86 -7.25 -2.13 3.65
N LEU A 87 -8.05 -1.38 4.38
CA LEU A 87 -8.51 -1.73 5.73
C LEU A 87 -10.01 -2.01 5.69
N GLU A 88 -10.42 -3.22 6.08
CA GLU A 88 -11.82 -3.61 6.10
C GLU A 88 -12.00 -4.85 6.98
N ASN A 89 -13.07 -4.88 7.79
CA ASN A 89 -13.36 -5.99 8.69
C ASN A 89 -14.44 -6.94 8.12
N ASP A 90 -15.18 -6.52 7.10
CA ASP A 90 -16.08 -7.39 6.34
C ASP A 90 -15.33 -8.01 5.15
N ASP A 91 -15.19 -9.33 5.15
CA ASP A 91 -14.42 -10.06 4.12
C ASP A 91 -15.00 -9.85 2.70
N ASN A 92 -16.32 -9.73 2.54
CA ASN A 92 -16.92 -9.53 1.21
C ASN A 92 -16.58 -8.13 0.67
N ILE A 93 -16.70 -7.11 1.51
CA ILE A 93 -16.35 -5.72 1.15
C ILE A 93 -14.85 -5.62 0.89
N LEU A 94 -14.03 -6.32 1.67
CA LEU A 94 -12.58 -6.37 1.48
C LEU A 94 -12.21 -6.95 0.11
N ASP A 95 -12.82 -8.08 -0.26
CA ASP A 95 -12.58 -8.72 -1.55
C ASP A 95 -13.03 -7.83 -2.72
N GLU A 96 -14.19 -7.16 -2.61
CA GLU A 96 -14.64 -6.18 -3.60
C GLU A 96 -13.65 -5.02 -3.78
N LYS A 97 -13.16 -4.44 -2.67
CA LYS A 97 -12.14 -3.38 -2.70
C LYS A 97 -10.84 -3.86 -3.32
N ILE A 98 -10.38 -5.08 -2.98
CA ILE A 98 -9.15 -5.67 -3.52
C ILE A 98 -9.25 -5.81 -5.05
N GLU A 99 -10.34 -6.38 -5.55
CA GLU A 99 -10.52 -6.59 -6.99
C GLU A 99 -10.70 -5.27 -7.74
N PHE A 100 -11.40 -4.31 -7.15
CA PHE A 100 -11.49 -2.96 -7.71
C PHE A 100 -10.11 -2.29 -7.83
N VAL A 101 -9.29 -2.35 -6.77
CA VAL A 101 -7.95 -1.74 -6.77
C VAL A 101 -7.04 -2.42 -7.81
N LYS A 102 -7.02 -3.75 -7.87
CA LYS A 102 -6.20 -4.49 -8.84
C LYS A 102 -6.58 -4.22 -10.29
N SER A 103 -7.88 -4.07 -10.57
CA SER A 103 -8.38 -3.84 -11.93
C SER A 103 -8.23 -2.38 -12.37
N SER A 104 -8.34 -1.43 -11.43
CA SER A 104 -8.34 0.00 -11.72
C SER A 104 -6.95 0.64 -11.72
N LEU A 105 -6.09 0.33 -10.75
CA LEU A 105 -4.81 1.03 -10.58
C LEU A 105 -3.68 0.38 -11.37
N LYS A 106 -3.13 1.11 -12.35
CA LYS A 106 -2.03 0.62 -13.20
C LYS A 106 -0.91 1.65 -13.30
N VAL A 107 0.33 1.17 -13.41
CA VAL A 107 1.50 2.03 -13.65
C VAL A 107 2.06 1.78 -15.04
N LYS A 108 1.79 2.71 -15.95
CA LYS A 108 2.24 2.70 -17.35
C LYS A 108 3.31 3.76 -17.59
N ALA A 109 3.71 3.89 -18.85
CA ALA A 109 4.60 4.92 -19.35
C ALA A 109 4.04 5.54 -20.64
#